data_AF-A0A950ADG7-F1
#
_entry.id   AF-A0A950ADG7-F1
#
_cell.length_a   1.000
_cell.length_b   1.000
_cell.length_c   1.000
_cell.angle_alpha   90.00
_cell.angle_beta   90.00
_cell.angle_gamma   90.00
#
_symmetry.space_group_name_H-M   'P 1'
#
loop_
_entity.id
_entity.type
_entity.pdbx_description
1 polymer ?
#
loop_
_entity_poly.entity_id
_entity_poly.type
_entity_poly.pdbx_seq_one_letter_code
_entity_poly.pdbx_strand_id
1 'polypeptide(L)'
;MTSPKRKRMFSTRAVDMWIGAAARARPLLCSIGSTDPTGVAGVTRDLVIYERLGAWGVFALAAVTAQNRRRVTEVHPLPARVLRDQLDSVMHGPRPAALRIGLLPDARLIAAVARFLRAQRKGIPVVLDPVISSSSGHRFLGPAELGALEGLLPLVTLVTPNASEAQALTGIRVRTVADAERAAMRLRERGCAALVTGGHLRGPQIVDVLADAKGTVRFRAARIASQMRGTGCTLAAATAVGLAKGRALRRAIADGRAFVRAELKAQRRARGKGRS
;
A
#
# COMPACT_ATOMS: atom_id res chain seq x y z
N MET A 1 47.83 -19.27 -0.64
CA MET A 1 46.77 -18.68 0.22
C MET A 1 46.74 -17.17 -0.01
N THR A 2 45.92 -16.70 -0.93
CA THR A 2 45.75 -15.28 -1.24
C THR A 2 44.54 -14.73 -0.47
N SER A 3 44.80 -13.72 0.37
CA SER A 3 43.78 -13.00 1.13
C SER A 3 42.75 -12.36 0.17
N PRO A 4 41.43 -12.46 0.43
CA PRO A 4 40.45 -11.79 -0.42
C PRO A 4 40.52 -10.29 -0.15
N LYS A 5 40.98 -9.54 -1.16
CA LYS A 5 40.91 -8.07 -1.20
C LYS A 5 39.49 -7.63 -0.84
N ARG A 6 39.34 -6.96 0.30
CA ARG A 6 38.10 -6.25 0.68
C ARG A 6 37.77 -5.28 -0.46
N LYS A 7 36.72 -5.59 -1.24
CA LYS A 7 36.14 -4.63 -2.17
C LYS A 7 35.77 -3.39 -1.36
N ARG A 8 36.30 -2.22 -1.72
CA ARG A 8 35.87 -0.92 -1.19
C ARG A 8 34.36 -0.83 -1.42
N MET A 9 33.58 -1.07 -0.36
CA MET A 9 32.17 -0.73 -0.30
C MET A 9 32.07 0.77 -0.61
N PHE A 10 31.12 1.15 -1.46
CA PHE A 10 30.75 2.53 -1.70
C PHE A 10 30.69 3.29 -0.36
N SER A 11 31.28 4.49 -0.31
CA SER A 11 31.27 5.34 0.88
C SER A 11 29.83 5.51 1.37
N THR A 12 29.49 4.91 2.51
CA THR A 12 28.17 5.01 3.15
C THR A 12 27.75 6.46 3.33
N ARG A 13 28.72 7.35 3.59
CA ARG A 13 28.52 8.80 3.69
C ARG A 13 27.91 9.43 2.44
N ALA A 14 28.23 8.96 1.23
CA ALA A 14 27.69 9.54 0.00
C ALA A 14 26.20 9.19 -0.20
N VAL A 15 25.83 7.95 0.12
CA VAL A 15 24.44 7.48 0.05
C VAL A 15 23.59 8.17 1.12
N ASP A 16 24.10 8.25 2.35
CA ASP A 16 23.42 8.95 3.45
C ASP A 16 23.29 10.45 3.19
N MET A 17 24.29 11.07 2.53
CA MET A 17 24.23 12.47 2.13
C MET A 17 23.18 12.71 1.04
N TRP A 18 23.06 11.82 0.04
CA TRP A 18 22.05 11.92 -1.01
C TRP A 18 20.63 11.72 -0.47
N ILE A 19 20.41 10.66 0.31
CA ILE A 19 19.12 10.38 0.93
C ILE A 19 18.79 11.48 1.95
N GLY A 20 19.76 11.92 2.75
CA GLY A 20 19.60 13.00 3.72
C GLY A 20 19.28 14.35 3.08
N ALA A 21 19.92 14.70 1.96
CA ALA A 21 19.60 15.92 1.21
C ALA A 21 18.20 15.86 0.59
N ALA A 22 17.82 14.74 -0.02
CA ALA A 22 16.49 14.54 -0.58
C ALA A 22 15.39 14.55 0.52
N ALA A 23 15.65 13.91 1.66
CA ALA A 23 14.72 13.84 2.80
C ALA A 23 14.54 15.19 3.52
N ARG A 24 15.48 16.13 3.37
CA ARG A 24 15.33 17.51 3.89
C ARG A 24 14.37 18.35 3.04
N ALA A 25 14.21 18.04 1.75
CA ALA A 25 13.34 18.77 0.84
C ALA A 25 11.95 18.12 0.66
N ARG A 26 11.86 16.79 0.88
CA ARG A 26 10.68 15.97 0.59
C ARG A 26 10.48 14.92 1.68
N PRO A 27 9.24 14.60 2.09
CA PRO A 27 9.02 13.55 3.08
C PRO A 27 9.47 12.19 2.53
N LEU A 28 10.18 11.43 3.35
CA LEU A 28 10.61 10.06 3.07
C LEU A 28 9.48 9.07 3.36
N LEU A 29 9.19 8.15 2.44
CA LEU A 29 8.25 7.04 2.65
C LEU A 29 8.91 5.71 2.32
N CYS A 30 8.57 4.69 3.09
CA CYS A 30 8.96 3.32 2.78
C CYS A 30 7.75 2.52 2.26
N SER A 31 7.89 1.94 1.07
CA SER A 31 6.97 0.92 0.56
C SER A 31 7.48 -0.48 0.94
N ILE A 32 6.62 -1.26 1.59
CA ILE A 32 6.89 -2.62 2.02
C ILE A 32 5.98 -3.55 1.23
N GLY A 33 6.54 -4.45 0.43
CA GLY A 33 5.71 -5.39 -0.35
C GLY A 33 6.44 -6.03 -1.52
N SER A 34 5.68 -6.57 -2.45
CA SER A 34 6.23 -7.31 -3.59
C SER A 34 6.48 -6.45 -4.83
N THR A 35 7.38 -6.91 -5.71
CA THR A 35 7.60 -6.27 -7.02
C THR A 35 6.44 -6.51 -7.98
N ASP A 36 6.27 -5.62 -8.94
CA ASP A 36 5.60 -5.87 -10.22
C ASP A 36 6.55 -5.41 -11.33
N PRO A 37 7.07 -6.33 -12.17
CA PRO A 37 8.04 -5.99 -13.21
C PRO A 37 7.47 -5.10 -14.31
N THR A 38 6.15 -4.98 -14.43
CA THR A 38 5.52 -4.06 -15.39
C THR A 38 5.42 -2.62 -14.88
N GLY A 39 5.69 -2.38 -13.59
CA GLY A 39 5.61 -1.07 -12.97
C GLY A 39 4.20 -0.50 -12.76
N VAL A 40 3.14 -1.30 -12.97
CA VAL A 40 1.75 -0.84 -12.82
C VAL A 40 1.15 -1.12 -11.44
N ALA A 41 1.76 -1.99 -10.63
CA ALA A 41 1.44 -2.25 -9.23
C ALA A 41 2.72 -2.46 -8.39
N GLY A 42 2.58 -3.03 -7.20
CA GLY A 42 3.71 -3.37 -6.32
C GLY A 42 4.49 -2.15 -5.83
N VAL A 43 5.65 -2.41 -5.23
CA VAL A 43 6.53 -1.35 -4.72
C VAL A 43 7.00 -0.40 -5.82
N THR A 44 7.15 -0.89 -7.06
CA THR A 44 7.61 -0.09 -8.20
C THR A 44 6.62 1.01 -8.54
N ARG A 45 5.31 0.70 -8.55
CA ARG A 45 4.27 1.70 -8.77
C ARG A 45 4.20 2.71 -7.63
N ASP A 46 4.41 2.28 -6.39
CA ASP A 46 4.39 3.20 -5.25
C ASP A 46 5.46 4.28 -5.37
N LEU A 47 6.69 3.90 -5.72
CA LEU A 47 7.80 4.86 -5.86
C LEU A 47 7.48 5.91 -6.93
N VAL A 48 6.87 5.51 -8.05
CA VAL A 48 6.41 6.45 -9.09
C VAL A 48 5.34 7.40 -8.55
N ILE A 49 4.41 6.90 -7.74
CA ILE A 49 3.36 7.73 -7.13
C ILE A 49 3.95 8.69 -6.11
N TYR A 50 4.88 8.23 -5.27
CA TYR A 50 5.59 9.06 -4.31
C TYR A 50 6.30 10.19 -5.03
N GLU A 51 7.01 9.88 -6.11
CA GLU A 51 7.71 10.87 -6.90
C GLU A 51 6.76 11.93 -7.47
N ARG A 52 5.68 11.51 -8.11
CA ARG A 52 4.67 12.41 -8.70
C ARG A 52 3.94 13.26 -7.68
N LEU A 53 3.87 12.80 -6.44
CA LEU A 53 3.25 13.54 -5.34
C LEU A 53 4.29 14.28 -4.49
N GLY A 54 5.54 14.40 -4.92
CA GLY A 54 6.56 15.21 -4.26
C GLY A 54 7.10 14.59 -2.96
N ALA A 55 7.13 13.27 -2.86
CA ALA A 55 7.71 12.52 -1.75
C ALA A 55 8.88 11.65 -2.22
N TRP A 56 9.86 11.39 -1.36
CA TRP A 56 10.98 10.51 -1.69
C TRP A 56 10.66 9.08 -1.26
N GLY A 57 10.81 8.12 -2.17
CA GLY A 57 10.47 6.73 -1.93
C GLY A 57 11.69 5.85 -1.68
N VAL A 58 11.62 5.04 -0.63
CA VAL A 58 12.46 3.85 -0.43
C VAL A 58 11.57 2.62 -0.29
N PHE A 59 12.16 1.43 -0.29
CA PHE A 59 11.37 0.19 -0.24
C PHE A 59 12.05 -0.93 0.52
N ALA A 60 11.24 -1.90 0.94
CA ALA A 60 11.68 -3.20 1.45
C ALA A 60 10.86 -4.31 0.78
N LEU A 61 11.54 -5.25 0.11
CA LEU A 61 10.89 -6.28 -0.68
C LEU A 61 10.45 -7.46 0.19
N ALA A 62 9.19 -7.85 0.03
CA ALA A 62 8.60 -9.05 0.62
C ALA A 62 8.68 -10.25 -0.34
N ALA A 63 8.50 -10.01 -1.64
CA ALA A 63 8.61 -11.03 -2.68
C ALA A 63 8.98 -10.41 -4.02
N VAL A 64 9.53 -11.23 -4.91
CA VAL A 64 9.64 -10.91 -6.33
C VAL A 64 8.53 -11.63 -7.07
N THR A 65 7.89 -10.98 -8.04
CA THR A 65 6.86 -11.62 -8.88
C THR A 65 7.30 -11.66 -10.34
N ALA A 66 6.89 -12.71 -11.04
CA ALA A 66 6.86 -12.74 -12.49
C ALA A 66 5.40 -12.56 -12.94
N GLN A 67 5.05 -11.37 -13.42
CA GLN A 67 3.69 -11.04 -13.85
C GLN A 67 3.70 -10.10 -15.05
N ASN A 68 2.58 -10.10 -15.80
CA ASN A 68 2.36 -9.19 -16.91
C ASN A 68 0.91 -8.66 -16.90
N ARG A 69 0.53 -7.94 -17.95
CA ARG A 69 -0.83 -7.38 -18.09
C ARG A 69 -1.95 -8.41 -18.01
N ARG A 70 -1.71 -9.71 -18.25
CA ARG A 70 -2.75 -10.75 -18.29
C ARG A 70 -2.81 -11.56 -17.00
N ARG A 71 -1.67 -11.94 -16.44
CA ARG A 71 -1.60 -12.86 -15.29
C ARG A 71 -0.37 -12.64 -14.43
N VAL A 72 -0.44 -13.18 -13.22
CA VAL A 72 0.72 -13.51 -12.38
C VAL A 72 1.11 -14.94 -12.73
N THR A 73 2.37 -15.16 -13.09
CA THR A 73 2.92 -16.49 -13.38
C THR A 73 3.58 -17.06 -12.14
N GLU A 74 4.41 -16.27 -11.45
CA GLU A 74 5.15 -16.72 -10.27
C GLU A 74 5.15 -15.66 -9.17
N VAL A 75 5.20 -16.14 -7.93
CA VAL A 75 5.45 -15.34 -6.74
C VAL A 75 6.56 -16.04 -5.97
N HIS A 76 7.67 -15.35 -5.75
CA HIS A 76 8.81 -15.87 -5.01
C HIS A 76 8.99 -15.05 -3.71
N PRO A 77 8.41 -15.51 -2.58
CA PRO A 77 8.59 -14.88 -1.28
C PRO A 77 10.07 -14.86 -0.89
N LEU A 78 10.54 -13.72 -0.39
CA LEU A 78 11.87 -13.64 0.19
C LEU A 78 11.87 -14.25 1.61
N PRO A 79 13.02 -14.71 2.12
CA PRO A 79 13.11 -15.12 3.50
C PRO A 79 12.75 -13.95 4.45
N ALA A 80 11.97 -14.21 5.49
CA ALA A 80 11.54 -13.18 6.43
C ALA A 80 12.69 -12.40 7.09
N ARG A 81 13.85 -13.05 7.28
CA ARG A 81 15.08 -12.38 7.75
C ARG A 81 15.57 -11.31 6.76
N VAL A 82 15.50 -11.58 5.45
CA VAL A 82 15.96 -10.65 4.40
C VAL A 82 15.03 -9.43 4.33
N LEU A 83 13.72 -9.61 4.49
CA LEU A 83 12.80 -8.49 4.65
C LEU A 83 13.15 -7.66 5.90
N ARG A 84 13.46 -8.33 7.02
CA ARG A 84 13.84 -7.64 8.25
C ARG A 84 15.13 -6.84 8.09
N ASP A 85 16.16 -7.42 7.51
CA ASP A 85 17.46 -6.76 7.28
C ASP A 85 17.31 -5.52 6.38
N GLN A 86 16.43 -5.58 5.36
CA GLN A 86 16.08 -4.42 4.55
C GLN A 86 15.40 -3.32 5.35
N LEU A 87 14.41 -3.68 6.18
CA LEU A 87 13.70 -2.72 7.02
C LEU A 87 14.63 -2.06 8.04
N ASP A 88 15.51 -2.84 8.66
CA ASP A 88 16.53 -2.30 9.57
C ASP A 88 17.47 -1.37 8.82
N SER A 89 17.94 -1.74 7.63
CA SER A 89 18.78 -0.88 6.79
C SER A 89 18.12 0.46 6.45
N VAL A 90 16.83 0.45 6.08
CA VAL A 90 16.06 1.69 5.84
C VAL A 90 16.00 2.57 7.10
N MET A 91 15.88 1.95 8.28
CA MET A 91 15.79 2.67 9.54
C MET A 91 17.12 3.20 10.08
N HIS A 92 18.27 2.74 9.55
CA HIS A 92 19.58 3.32 9.89
C HIS A 92 19.78 4.72 9.30
N GLY A 93 19.07 5.05 8.21
CA GLY A 93 19.08 6.38 7.60
C GLY A 93 18.04 7.34 8.20
N PRO A 94 17.65 8.41 7.47
CA PRO A 94 16.52 9.24 7.87
C PRO A 94 15.27 8.39 8.08
N ARG A 95 14.53 8.65 9.17
CA ARG A 95 13.34 7.86 9.50
C ARG A 95 12.21 8.15 8.49
N PRO A 96 11.54 7.14 7.92
CA PRO A 96 10.36 7.36 7.08
C PRO A 96 9.24 8.08 7.85
N ALA A 97 8.63 9.06 7.19
CA ALA A 97 7.50 9.83 7.70
C ALA A 97 6.16 9.08 7.58
N ALA A 98 6.08 8.08 6.70
CA ALA A 98 4.99 7.11 6.64
C ALA A 98 5.47 5.78 6.03
N LEU A 99 4.74 4.71 6.32
CA LEU A 99 4.91 3.40 5.71
C LEU A 99 3.69 3.05 4.87
N ARG A 100 3.90 2.41 3.72
CA ARG A 100 2.85 1.70 2.97
C ARG A 100 3.19 0.24 2.93
N ILE A 101 2.24 -0.60 3.31
CA ILE A 101 2.34 -2.05 3.21
C ILE A 101 1.41 -2.51 2.08
N GLY A 102 1.95 -3.25 1.13
CA GLY A 102 1.19 -3.91 0.06
C GLY A 102 1.19 -5.43 0.25
N LEU A 103 1.33 -6.16 -0.87
CA LEU A 103 1.33 -7.62 -0.87
C LEU A 103 2.43 -8.22 0.01
N LEU A 104 2.04 -9.06 0.97
CA LEU A 104 2.90 -9.91 1.81
C LEU A 104 2.47 -11.39 1.67
N PRO A 105 3.07 -12.17 0.76
CA PRO A 105 2.53 -13.48 0.35
C PRO A 105 2.90 -14.66 1.26
N ASP A 106 3.31 -14.40 2.51
CA ASP A 106 3.72 -15.44 3.47
C ASP A 106 3.43 -14.95 4.91
N ALA A 107 2.81 -15.80 5.74
CA ALA A 107 2.51 -15.48 7.13
C ALA A 107 3.76 -15.09 7.96
N ARG A 108 4.93 -15.65 7.66
CA ARG A 108 6.21 -15.32 8.30
C ARG A 108 6.69 -13.92 7.92
N LEU A 109 6.43 -13.47 6.70
CA LEU A 109 6.70 -12.09 6.26
C LEU A 109 5.79 -11.11 7.01
N ILE A 110 4.49 -11.42 7.11
CA ILE A 110 3.53 -10.62 7.86
C ILE A 110 3.94 -10.52 9.34
N ALA A 111 4.33 -11.64 9.95
CA ALA A 111 4.83 -11.67 11.32
C ALA A 111 6.14 -10.86 11.49
N ALA A 112 7.04 -10.87 10.51
CA ALA A 112 8.25 -10.04 10.53
C ALA A 112 7.92 -8.54 10.46
N VAL A 113 6.97 -8.13 9.60
CA VAL A 113 6.49 -6.76 9.55
C VAL A 113 5.81 -6.36 10.86
N ALA A 114 4.96 -7.22 11.43
CA ALA A 114 4.32 -6.94 12.72
C ALA A 114 5.34 -6.75 13.85
N ARG A 115 6.36 -7.60 13.94
CA ARG A 115 7.49 -7.42 14.89
C ARG A 115 8.26 -6.13 14.64
N PHE A 116 8.47 -5.77 13.37
CA PHE A 116 9.09 -4.50 13.00
C PHE A 116 8.29 -3.29 13.46
N LEU A 117 6.99 -3.27 13.23
CA LEU A 117 6.12 -2.18 13.66
C LEU A 117 6.07 -2.06 15.18
N ARG A 118 5.97 -3.17 15.92
CA ARG A 118 5.99 -3.16 17.39
C ARG A 118 7.28 -2.59 17.98
N ALA A 119 8.42 -2.75 17.30
CA ALA A 119 9.70 -2.21 17.76
C ALA A 119 9.83 -0.69 17.57
N GLN A 120 8.90 -0.03 16.87
CA GLN A 120 8.97 1.39 16.59
C GLN A 120 8.50 2.23 17.79
N ARG A 121 9.42 2.95 18.44
CA ARG A 121 9.13 3.83 19.60
C ARG A 121 8.17 4.99 19.29
N LYS A 122 8.16 5.49 18.05
CA LYS A 122 7.26 6.56 17.57
C LYS A 122 6.31 5.97 16.53
N GLY A 123 5.02 6.27 16.66
CA GLY A 123 3.97 5.84 15.73
C GLY A 123 4.15 6.47 14.35
N ILE A 124 4.90 5.78 13.48
CA ILE A 124 4.95 6.13 12.06
C ILE A 124 3.57 5.78 11.48
N PRO A 125 2.89 6.69 10.77
CA PRO A 125 1.64 6.35 10.10
C PRO A 125 1.83 5.20 9.11
N VAL A 126 0.96 4.19 9.19
CA VAL A 126 1.03 3.00 8.33
C VAL A 126 -0.26 2.82 7.55
N VAL A 127 -0.15 2.76 6.22
CA VAL A 127 -1.26 2.41 5.33
C VAL A 127 -1.08 0.98 4.83
N LEU A 128 -2.01 0.09 5.19
CA LEU A 128 -2.05 -1.29 4.75
C LEU A 128 -3.06 -1.48 3.62
N ASP A 129 -2.56 -1.85 2.45
CA ASP A 129 -3.33 -2.40 1.36
C ASP A 129 -3.25 -3.93 1.44
N PRO A 130 -4.32 -4.64 1.83
CA PRO A 130 -4.23 -6.05 2.20
C PRO A 130 -3.92 -6.99 1.01
N VAL A 131 -4.17 -6.56 -0.23
CA VAL A 131 -3.87 -7.27 -1.50
C VAL A 131 -4.04 -8.79 -1.38
N ILE A 132 -5.27 -9.25 -1.14
CA ILE A 132 -5.56 -10.69 -0.94
C ILE A 132 -5.51 -11.46 -2.27
N SER A 133 -5.93 -10.80 -3.35
CA SER A 133 -5.96 -11.35 -4.70
C SER A 133 -5.57 -10.30 -5.73
N SER A 134 -5.04 -10.74 -6.86
CA SER A 134 -4.74 -9.86 -7.99
C SER A 134 -6.02 -9.43 -8.73
N SER A 135 -5.94 -8.35 -9.49
CA SER A 135 -7.02 -7.96 -10.41
C SER A 135 -7.24 -8.98 -11.54
N SER A 136 -6.34 -9.94 -11.74
CA SER A 136 -6.49 -11.06 -12.68
C SER A 136 -7.02 -12.34 -12.02
N GLY A 137 -7.42 -12.28 -10.75
CA GLY A 137 -8.02 -13.40 -10.02
C GLY A 137 -7.02 -14.36 -9.36
N HIS A 138 -5.71 -14.08 -9.41
CA HIS A 138 -4.73 -14.90 -8.70
C HIS A 138 -4.85 -14.65 -7.20
N ARG A 139 -5.13 -15.69 -6.42
CA ARG A 139 -5.23 -15.60 -4.96
C ARG A 139 -3.84 -15.65 -4.35
N PHE A 140 -3.44 -14.60 -3.64
CA PHE A 140 -2.13 -14.53 -3.00
C PHE A 140 -2.13 -15.09 -1.58
N LEU A 141 -3.23 -14.88 -0.83
CA LEU A 141 -3.26 -15.19 0.61
C LEU A 141 -4.21 -16.35 0.92
N GLY A 142 -3.70 -17.30 1.71
CA GLY A 142 -4.45 -18.41 2.29
C GLY A 142 -4.91 -18.11 3.72
N PRO A 143 -5.53 -19.09 4.41
CA PRO A 143 -6.02 -18.92 5.78
C PRO A 143 -4.93 -18.47 6.78
N ALA A 144 -3.71 -19.00 6.65
CA ALA A 144 -2.60 -18.65 7.54
C ALA A 144 -2.19 -17.17 7.40
N GLU A 145 -2.11 -16.67 6.16
CA GLU A 145 -1.78 -15.27 5.88
C GLU A 145 -2.90 -14.33 6.35
N LEU A 146 -4.17 -14.73 6.18
CA LEU A 146 -5.31 -13.95 6.68
C LEU A 146 -5.26 -13.82 8.21
N GLY A 147 -5.03 -14.93 8.93
CA GLY A 147 -4.86 -14.88 10.39
C GLY A 147 -3.67 -14.00 10.81
N ALA A 148 -2.55 -14.07 10.09
CA ALA A 148 -1.41 -13.19 10.34
C ALA A 148 -1.73 -11.70 10.08
N LEU A 149 -2.50 -11.40 9.02
CA LEU A 149 -2.95 -10.03 8.73
C LEU A 149 -3.87 -9.49 9.84
N GLU A 150 -4.73 -10.31 10.44
CA GLU A 150 -5.57 -9.87 11.56
C GLU A 150 -4.72 -9.37 12.73
N GLY A 151 -3.63 -10.07 13.06
CA GLY A 151 -2.67 -9.64 14.09
C GLY A 151 -1.84 -8.40 13.72
N LEU A 152 -1.83 -8.00 12.44
CA LEU A 152 -1.18 -6.78 11.95
C LEU A 152 -2.11 -5.55 12.04
N LEU A 153 -3.43 -5.74 11.94
CA LEU A 153 -4.41 -4.63 11.92
C LEU A 153 -4.26 -3.65 13.11
N PRO A 154 -4.05 -4.09 14.36
CA PRO A 154 -3.90 -3.13 15.47
C PRO A 154 -2.66 -2.25 15.38
N LEU A 155 -1.71 -2.59 14.51
CA LEU A 155 -0.43 -1.88 14.36
C LEU A 155 -0.44 -0.86 13.22
N VAL A 156 -1.54 -0.76 12.46
CA VAL A 156 -1.62 0.12 11.29
C VAL A 156 -2.55 1.31 11.53
N THR A 157 -2.28 2.43 10.86
CA THR A 157 -3.12 3.63 10.94
C THR A 157 -4.39 3.48 10.11
N LEU A 158 -4.26 2.92 8.91
CA LEU A 158 -5.35 2.75 7.95
C LEU A 158 -5.20 1.42 7.21
N VAL A 159 -6.28 0.65 7.12
CA VAL A 159 -6.42 -0.45 6.16
C VAL A 159 -7.37 -0.05 5.02
N THR A 160 -7.05 -0.41 3.78
CA THR A 160 -7.82 0.01 2.58
C THR A 160 -8.40 -1.15 1.76
N PRO A 161 -9.20 -2.06 2.34
CA PRO A 161 -9.69 -3.23 1.61
C PRO A 161 -10.73 -2.83 0.55
N ASN A 162 -10.78 -3.59 -0.54
CA ASN A 162 -11.95 -3.62 -1.42
C ASN A 162 -13.09 -4.50 -0.84
N ALA A 163 -14.23 -4.58 -1.51
CA ALA A 163 -15.39 -5.34 -1.04
C ALA A 163 -15.10 -6.83 -0.76
N SER A 164 -14.38 -7.52 -1.66
CA SER A 164 -14.00 -8.92 -1.44
C SER A 164 -12.98 -9.09 -0.33
N GLU A 165 -12.04 -8.16 -0.19
CA GLU A 165 -11.04 -8.19 0.87
C GLU A 165 -11.65 -7.89 2.24
N ALA A 166 -12.58 -6.94 2.30
CA ALA A 166 -13.33 -6.63 3.50
C ALA A 166 -14.15 -7.84 3.95
N GLN A 167 -14.77 -8.57 3.01
CA GLN A 167 -15.45 -9.83 3.33
C GLN A 167 -14.48 -10.89 3.87
N ALA A 168 -13.32 -11.08 3.24
CA ALA A 168 -12.33 -12.06 3.69
C ALA A 168 -11.80 -11.74 5.09
N LEU A 169 -11.62 -10.46 5.42
CA LEU A 169 -11.14 -10.02 6.73
C LEU A 169 -12.24 -10.04 7.79
N THR A 170 -13.50 -9.72 7.46
CA THR A 170 -14.55 -9.50 8.48
C THR A 170 -15.61 -10.58 8.56
N GLY A 171 -15.69 -11.46 7.55
CA GLY A 171 -16.82 -12.37 7.33
C GLY A 171 -18.09 -11.68 6.80
N ILE A 172 -18.12 -10.35 6.72
CA ILE A 172 -19.30 -9.58 6.29
C ILE A 172 -19.32 -9.50 4.76
N ARG A 173 -20.36 -10.05 4.13
CA ARG A 173 -20.53 -9.93 2.68
C ARG A 173 -20.86 -8.49 2.28
N VAL A 174 -19.99 -7.86 1.48
CA VAL A 174 -20.13 -6.46 1.08
C VAL A 174 -20.75 -6.34 -0.32
N ARG A 175 -22.05 -6.01 -0.38
CA ARG A 175 -22.80 -5.79 -1.65
C ARG A 175 -23.40 -4.40 -1.76
N THR A 176 -23.60 -3.72 -0.63
CA THR A 176 -24.19 -2.39 -0.53
C THR A 176 -23.30 -1.44 0.26
N VAL A 177 -23.62 -0.15 0.24
CA VAL A 177 -22.93 0.86 1.06
C VAL A 177 -23.11 0.57 2.55
N ALA A 178 -24.30 0.12 2.96
CA ALA A 178 -24.56 -0.26 4.35
C ALA A 178 -23.71 -1.46 4.79
N ASP A 179 -23.49 -2.44 3.90
CA ASP A 179 -22.59 -3.56 4.21
C ASP A 179 -21.14 -3.09 4.34
N ALA A 180 -20.70 -2.16 3.49
CA ALA A 180 -19.38 -1.57 3.56
C ALA A 180 -19.16 -0.81 4.88
N GLU A 181 -20.19 -0.13 5.40
CA GLU A 181 -20.16 0.48 6.73
C GLU A 181 -20.01 -0.54 7.84
N ARG A 182 -20.80 -1.61 7.83
CA ARG A 182 -20.66 -2.68 8.84
C ARG A 182 -19.27 -3.31 8.80
N ALA A 183 -18.74 -3.56 7.61
CA ALA A 183 -17.37 -4.09 7.44
C ALA A 183 -16.30 -3.09 7.92
N ALA A 184 -16.43 -1.79 7.59
CA ALA A 184 -15.50 -0.77 8.04
C ALA A 184 -15.50 -0.64 9.58
N MET A 185 -16.68 -0.65 10.21
CA MET A 185 -16.81 -0.62 11.67
C MET A 185 -16.20 -1.87 12.33
N ARG A 186 -16.44 -3.07 11.78
CA ARG A 186 -15.82 -4.30 12.27
C ARG A 186 -14.29 -4.27 12.18
N LEU A 187 -13.72 -3.70 11.12
CA LEU A 187 -12.27 -3.49 11.03
C LEU A 187 -11.78 -2.44 12.02
N ARG A 188 -12.60 -1.41 12.30
CA ARG A 188 -12.29 -0.38 13.30
C ARG A 188 -12.20 -0.95 14.71
N GLU A 189 -13.09 -1.88 15.05
CA GLU A 189 -13.06 -2.66 16.30
C GLU A 189 -11.75 -3.45 16.46
N ARG A 190 -11.07 -3.79 15.35
CA ARG A 190 -9.77 -4.49 15.35
C ARG A 190 -8.55 -3.55 15.47
N GLY A 191 -8.77 -2.27 15.76
CA GLY A 191 -7.71 -1.36 16.23
C GLY A 191 -7.14 -0.38 15.20
N CYS A 192 -7.62 -0.34 13.95
CA CYS A 192 -7.16 0.62 12.93
C CYS A 192 -8.31 1.37 12.27
N ALA A 193 -8.05 2.52 11.61
CA ALA A 193 -9.07 3.07 10.71
C ALA A 193 -9.22 2.17 9.48
N ALA A 194 -10.42 2.11 8.90
CA ALA A 194 -10.70 1.25 7.75
C ALA A 194 -11.43 2.01 6.65
N LEU A 195 -10.86 2.02 5.45
CA LEU A 195 -11.48 2.57 4.24
C LEU A 195 -11.88 1.43 3.30
N VAL A 196 -13.15 1.01 3.36
CA VAL A 196 -13.71 0.03 2.44
C VAL A 196 -14.01 0.71 1.11
N THR A 197 -13.30 0.32 0.06
CA THR A 197 -13.42 0.97 -1.26
C THR A 197 -14.63 0.44 -2.05
N GLY A 198 -15.41 1.37 -2.60
CA GLY A 198 -16.67 1.09 -3.30
C GLY A 198 -16.53 0.84 -4.79
N GLY A 199 -15.31 0.82 -5.33
CA GLY A 199 -15.06 0.67 -6.77
C GLY A 199 -15.76 -0.54 -7.41
N HIS A 200 -15.95 -1.61 -6.62
CA HIS A 200 -16.55 -2.88 -7.02
C HIS A 200 -18.06 -2.97 -6.80
N LEU A 201 -18.67 -1.97 -6.13
CA LEU A 201 -20.12 -1.90 -5.93
C LEU A 201 -20.81 -1.38 -7.19
N ARG A 202 -21.98 -1.94 -7.55
CA ARG A 202 -22.72 -1.49 -8.75
C ARG A 202 -23.31 -0.10 -8.56
N GLY A 203 -23.55 0.59 -9.68
CA GLY A 203 -24.26 1.87 -9.72
C GLY A 203 -23.44 3.04 -10.31
N PRO A 204 -24.12 4.18 -10.53
CA PRO A 204 -23.54 5.36 -11.17
C PRO A 204 -22.57 6.14 -10.27
N GLN A 205 -22.60 5.89 -8.96
CA GLN A 205 -21.71 6.50 -7.97
C GLN A 205 -20.78 5.46 -7.35
N ILE A 206 -19.54 5.89 -7.05
CA ILE A 206 -18.61 5.20 -6.17
C ILE A 206 -18.76 5.79 -4.77
N VAL A 207 -18.93 4.93 -3.78
CA VAL A 207 -18.98 5.31 -2.37
C VAL A 207 -17.92 4.52 -1.62
N ASP A 208 -16.82 5.17 -1.25
CA ASP A 208 -15.87 4.58 -0.31
C ASP A 208 -16.32 4.96 1.10
N VAL A 209 -16.19 4.02 2.03
CA VAL A 209 -16.65 4.17 3.41
C VAL A 209 -15.47 4.09 4.35
N LEU A 210 -15.23 5.16 5.09
CA LEU A 210 -14.23 5.22 6.16
C LEU A 210 -14.90 5.05 7.51
N ALA A 211 -14.37 4.17 8.35
CA ALA A 211 -14.59 4.20 9.80
C ALA A 211 -13.27 4.55 10.50
N ASP A 212 -13.26 5.63 11.28
CA ASP A 212 -12.10 6.07 12.07
C ASP A 212 -12.51 6.38 13.53
N ALA A 213 -11.60 6.94 14.32
CA ALA A 213 -11.88 7.29 15.71
C ALA A 213 -12.95 8.40 15.87
N LYS A 214 -13.26 9.14 14.81
CA LYS A 214 -14.28 10.21 14.79
C LYS A 214 -15.59 9.73 14.14
N GLY A 215 -15.79 8.42 14.02
CA GLY A 215 -16.98 7.80 13.42
C GLY A 215 -16.82 7.50 11.93
N THR A 216 -17.96 7.43 11.24
CA THR A 216 -18.04 6.96 9.85
C THR A 216 -18.18 8.12 8.86
N VAL A 217 -17.47 8.05 7.72
CA VAL A 217 -17.55 9.01 6.61
C VAL A 217 -17.76 8.28 5.30
N ARG A 218 -18.72 8.77 4.50
CA ARG A 218 -18.94 8.32 3.13
C ARG A 218 -18.32 9.31 2.17
N PHE A 219 -17.35 8.86 1.39
CA PHE A 219 -16.79 9.66 0.31
C PHE A 219 -17.47 9.28 -1.01
N ARG A 220 -18.28 10.18 -1.57
CA ARG A 220 -19.05 9.95 -2.80
C ARG A 220 -18.39 10.57 -4.02
N ALA A 221 -18.50 9.91 -5.17
CA ALA A 221 -18.12 10.50 -6.45
C ALA A 221 -18.81 9.80 -7.62
N ALA A 222 -19.04 10.52 -8.72
CA ALA A 222 -19.51 9.89 -9.97
C ALA A 222 -18.50 8.86 -10.49
N ARG A 223 -19.01 7.72 -10.96
CA ARG A 223 -18.23 6.67 -11.62
C ARG A 223 -17.70 7.18 -12.95
N ILE A 224 -16.40 7.02 -13.19
CA ILE A 224 -15.77 7.36 -14.46
C ILE A 224 -15.77 6.09 -15.31
N ALA A 225 -16.27 6.16 -16.54
CA ALA A 225 -16.24 5.07 -17.52
C ALA A 225 -14.81 4.81 -18.01
N SER A 226 -13.96 4.28 -17.13
CA SER A 226 -12.57 3.91 -17.36
C SER A 226 -12.19 2.80 -16.39
N GLN A 227 -11.29 1.92 -16.81
CA GLN A 227 -10.74 0.85 -15.98
C GLN A 227 -9.23 0.96 -15.95
N MET A 228 -8.68 1.02 -14.73
CA MET A 228 -7.26 1.08 -14.43
C MET A 228 -6.93 -0.03 -13.42
N ARG A 229 -5.88 -0.81 -13.68
CA ARG A 229 -5.33 -1.72 -12.68
C ARG A 229 -4.62 -0.92 -11.59
N GLY A 230 -4.69 -1.42 -10.35
CA GLY A 230 -3.97 -0.80 -9.24
C GLY A 230 -4.58 0.51 -8.74
N THR A 231 -5.88 0.76 -8.95
CA THR A 231 -6.57 1.92 -8.35
C THR A 231 -6.54 1.88 -6.82
N GLY A 232 -6.71 0.68 -6.22
CA GLY A 232 -6.56 0.45 -4.79
C GLY A 232 -5.15 0.76 -4.30
N CYS A 233 -4.13 0.15 -4.91
CA CYS A 233 -2.72 0.42 -4.60
C CYS A 233 -2.38 1.90 -4.76
N THR A 234 -2.89 2.54 -5.82
CA THR A 234 -2.67 3.97 -6.09
C THR A 234 -3.30 4.85 -5.00
N LEU A 235 -4.51 4.50 -4.54
CA LEU A 235 -5.17 5.19 -3.44
C LEU A 235 -4.38 5.04 -2.13
N ALA A 236 -3.93 3.83 -1.81
CA ALA A 236 -3.16 3.55 -0.61
C ALA A 236 -1.83 4.33 -0.62
N ALA A 237 -1.08 4.27 -1.73
CA ALA A 237 0.17 5.00 -1.90
C ALA A 237 -0.03 6.52 -1.80
N ALA A 238 -1.02 7.09 -2.49
CA ALA A 238 -1.30 8.52 -2.43
C ALA A 238 -1.76 8.98 -1.04
N THR A 239 -2.52 8.14 -0.33
CA THR A 239 -2.91 8.40 1.07
C THR A 239 -1.69 8.39 1.98
N ALA A 240 -0.77 7.43 1.82
CA ALA A 240 0.48 7.39 2.58
C ALA A 240 1.31 8.66 2.36
N VAL A 241 1.38 9.18 1.12
CA VAL A 241 2.04 10.48 0.84
C VAL A 241 1.37 11.63 1.58
N GLY A 242 0.03 11.67 1.62
CA GLY A 242 -0.71 12.68 2.38
C GLY A 242 -0.36 12.64 3.87
N LEU A 243 -0.31 11.45 4.47
CA LEU A 243 0.08 11.25 5.87
C LEU A 243 1.53 11.64 6.13
N ALA A 244 2.45 11.27 5.23
CA ALA A 244 3.87 11.64 5.32
C ALA A 244 4.10 13.16 5.25
N LYS A 245 3.20 13.89 4.59
CA LYS A 245 3.16 15.36 4.56
C LYS A 245 2.45 15.99 5.77
N GLY A 246 2.11 15.20 6.79
CA GLY A 246 1.44 15.68 8.00
C GLY A 246 -0.05 15.99 7.84
N ARG A 247 -0.69 15.56 6.74
CA ARG A 247 -2.15 15.78 6.57
C ARG A 247 -2.94 14.88 7.51
N ALA A 248 -4.05 15.41 8.03
CA ALA A 248 -5.02 14.60 8.77
C ALA A 248 -5.57 13.45 7.89
N LEU A 249 -5.85 12.29 8.51
CA LEU A 249 -6.26 11.06 7.82
C LEU A 249 -7.35 11.25 6.77
N ARG A 250 -8.49 11.84 7.16
CA ARG A 250 -9.63 12.09 6.26
C ARG A 250 -9.24 12.95 5.05
N ARG A 251 -8.34 13.93 5.25
CA ARG A 251 -7.84 14.79 4.18
C ARG A 251 -6.87 14.04 3.26
N ALA A 252 -5.93 13.26 3.83
CA ALA A 252 -5.02 12.42 3.07
C ALA A 252 -5.79 11.43 2.15
N ILE A 253 -6.86 10.83 2.66
CA ILE A 253 -7.76 9.96 1.86
C ILE A 253 -8.44 10.75 0.74
N ALA A 254 -8.98 11.94 1.04
CA ALA A 254 -9.64 12.77 0.05
C ALA A 254 -8.70 13.18 -1.09
N ASP A 255 -7.46 13.56 -0.76
CA ASP A 255 -6.43 13.91 -1.76
C ASP A 255 -6.01 12.68 -2.58
N GLY A 256 -5.82 11.52 -1.94
CA GLY A 256 -5.53 10.27 -2.63
C GLY A 256 -6.62 9.88 -3.62
N ARG A 257 -7.89 10.03 -3.23
CA ARG A 257 -9.04 9.84 -4.13
C ARG A 257 -9.03 10.83 -5.29
N ALA A 258 -8.71 12.10 -5.04
CA ALA A 258 -8.62 13.10 -6.10
C ALA A 258 -7.54 12.73 -7.13
N PHE A 259 -6.39 12.25 -6.66
CA PHE A 259 -5.29 11.77 -7.51
C PHE A 259 -5.72 10.57 -8.38
N VAL A 260 -6.31 9.51 -7.80
CA VAL A 260 -6.82 8.35 -8.54
C VAL A 260 -7.83 8.77 -9.62
N ARG A 261 -8.72 9.72 -9.28
CA ARG A 261 -9.71 10.23 -10.24
C ARG A 261 -9.06 11.00 -11.38
N ALA A 262 -8.02 11.79 -11.12
CA ALA A 262 -7.27 12.48 -12.17
C ALA A 262 -6.61 11.48 -13.13
N GLU A 263 -5.98 10.43 -12.59
CA GLU A 263 -5.38 9.35 -13.38
C GLU A 263 -6.43 8.64 -14.25
N LEU A 264 -7.61 8.32 -13.70
CA LEU A 264 -8.70 7.67 -14.45
C LEU A 264 -9.22 8.53 -15.60
N LYS A 265 -9.35 9.85 -15.37
CA LYS A 265 -9.75 10.82 -16.42
C LYS A 265 -8.68 10.91 -17.51
N ALA A 266 -7.40 10.99 -17.13
CA ALA A 266 -6.29 11.04 -18.09
C ALA A 266 -6.27 9.77 -18.96
N GLN A 267 -6.42 8.59 -18.37
CA GLN A 267 -6.47 7.33 -19.11
C GLN A 267 -7.68 7.25 -20.06
N ARG A 268 -8.86 7.75 -19.64
CA ARG A 268 -10.04 7.84 -20.52
C ARG A 268 -9.78 8.72 -21.74
N ARG A 269 -9.16 9.89 -21.53
CA ARG A 269 -8.80 10.82 -22.62
C ARG A 269 -7.81 10.19 -23.59
N ALA A 270 -6.78 9.50 -23.09
CA ALA A 270 -5.79 8.82 -23.93
C ALA A 270 -6.44 7.73 -24.82
N ARG A 271 -7.41 6.97 -24.29
CA ARG A 271 -8.16 5.98 -25.08
C ARG A 271 -9.09 6.62 -26.12
N GLY A 272 -9.65 7.79 -25.82
CA GLY A 272 -10.49 8.54 -26.77
C GLY A 272 -9.73 9.08 -27.97
N LYS A 273 -8.45 9.44 -27.80
CA LYS A 273 -7.56 9.93 -28.87
C LYS A 273 -6.97 8.85 -29.77
N GLY A 274 -7.07 7.57 -29.39
CA GLY A 274 -6.59 6.43 -30.19
C GLY A 274 -7.68 5.78 -31.07
N ARG A 275 -8.82 6.45 -31.23
CA ARG A 275 -9.98 6.00 -32.02
C ARG A 275 -10.41 7.03 -33.08
N SER A 276 -9.56 8.01 -33.35
CA SER A 276 -9.72 9.05 -34.37
C SER A 276 -8.63 8.89 -35.42
#